data_AF-A0A150AJH7-F1
#
_entry.id   AF-A0A150AJH7-F1
#
_cell.length_a   1.000
_cell.length_b   1.000
_cell.length_c   1.000
_cell.angle_alpha   90.00
_cell.angle_beta   90.00
_cell.angle_gamma   90.00
#
_symmetry.space_group_name_H-M   'P 1'
#
loop_
_entity.id
_entity.type
_entity.pdbx_description
1 polymer ?
#
loop_
_entity_poly.entity_id
_entity_poly.type
_entity_poly.pdbx_seq_one_letter_code
_entity_poly.pdbx_strand_id
1 'polypeptide(L)'
;MSTLSQQEKLDKHDERINYNLMLQCKDKLKQGRMILFIIAGFQLFGIFGGLSANSNIIVGLYGTILVSFCALGVLVSKKPKKAVMIGLVVYIVLDVLGLLLGASFSIFGAIIKVAIISGLIKAYIAAKDAEVIQQKLDDIETRKQERKNENA
;
A
#
# COMPACT_ATOMS: atom_id res chain seq x y z
N MET A 1 -21.98 36.44 22.88
CA MET A 1 -20.61 36.04 22.51
C MET A 1 -20.73 34.72 21.75
N SER A 2 -20.55 34.73 20.42
CA SER A 2 -21.14 33.73 19.52
C SER A 2 -20.41 32.38 19.56
N THR A 3 -21.18 31.31 19.76
CA THR A 3 -20.80 29.89 19.63
C THR A 3 -20.20 29.57 18.25
N LEU A 4 -20.60 30.32 17.22
CA LEU A 4 -20.07 30.25 15.86
C LEU A 4 -18.55 30.48 15.77
N SER A 5 -17.98 31.43 16.54
CA SER A 5 -16.52 31.68 16.46
C SER A 5 -15.67 30.58 17.12
N GLN A 6 -16.25 29.82 18.04
CA GLN A 6 -15.59 28.68 18.67
C GLN A 6 -15.61 27.46 17.75
N GLN A 7 -16.74 27.16 17.11
CA GLN A 7 -16.86 26.08 16.14
C GLN A 7 -15.93 26.28 14.93
N GLU A 8 -15.80 27.51 14.43
CA GLU A 8 -14.95 27.82 13.29
C GLU A 8 -13.45 27.62 13.60
N LYS A 9 -13.04 27.90 14.85
CA LYS A 9 -11.68 27.60 15.33
C LYS A 9 -11.44 26.10 15.49
N LEU A 10 -12.46 25.37 15.94
CA LEU A 10 -12.41 23.92 16.10
C LEU A 10 -12.26 23.23 14.73
N ASP A 11 -13.07 23.64 13.75
CA ASP A 11 -13.02 23.08 12.38
C ASP A 11 -11.65 23.32 11.72
N LYS A 12 -11.08 24.52 11.88
CA LYS A 12 -9.72 24.82 11.38
C LYS A 12 -8.64 24.00 12.07
N HIS A 13 -8.83 23.68 13.34
CA HIS A 13 -7.88 22.86 14.09
C HIS A 13 -7.95 21.39 13.64
N ASP A 14 -9.15 20.84 13.52
CA ASP A 14 -9.37 19.47 13.04
C ASP A 14 -8.91 19.30 11.59
N GLU A 15 -9.12 20.29 10.74
CA GLU A 15 -8.65 20.28 9.35
C GLU A 15 -7.11 20.18 9.27
N ARG A 16 -6.38 20.93 10.11
CA ARG A 16 -4.90 20.83 10.16
C ARG A 16 -4.43 19.47 10.66
N ILE A 17 -5.07 18.93 11.69
CA ILE A 17 -4.72 17.61 12.24
C ILE A 17 -4.95 16.53 11.19
N ASN A 18 -6.12 16.53 10.54
CA ASN A 18 -6.46 15.57 9.50
C ASN A 18 -5.54 15.70 8.28
N TYR A 19 -5.17 16.92 7.89
CA TYR A 19 -4.22 17.14 6.79
C TYR A 19 -2.82 16.58 7.10
N ASN A 20 -2.30 16.81 8.31
CA ASN A 20 -1.02 16.24 8.73
C ASN A 20 -1.07 14.70 8.81
N LEU A 21 -2.17 14.12 9.29
CA LEU A 21 -2.39 12.68 9.28
C LEU A 21 -2.45 12.11 7.86
N MET A 22 -3.06 12.83 6.92
CA MET A 22 -3.12 12.45 5.51
C MET A 22 -1.72 12.43 4.87
N LEU A 23 -0.87 13.41 5.19
CA LEU A 23 0.53 13.44 4.74
C LEU A 23 1.32 12.24 5.26
N GLN A 24 1.21 11.92 6.56
CA GLN A 24 1.87 10.75 7.15
C GLN A 24 1.40 9.43 6.50
N CYS A 25 0.11 9.32 6.17
CA CYS A 25 -0.42 8.15 5.48
C CYS A 25 0.11 8.04 4.04
N LYS A 26 0.27 9.18 3.33
CA LYS A 26 0.90 9.22 2.00
C LYS A 26 2.34 8.70 2.02
N ASP A 27 3.11 9.04 3.05
CA ASP A 27 4.50 8.58 3.15
C ASP A 27 4.58 7.08 3.45
N LYS A 28 3.73 6.56 4.34
CA LYS A 28 3.61 5.11 4.56
C LYS A 28 3.13 4.36 3.30
N LEU A 29 2.29 4.99 2.49
CA LEU A 29 1.87 4.45 1.19
C LEU A 29 3.00 4.42 0.16
N LYS A 30 3.84 5.46 0.13
CA LYS A 30 5.06 5.44 -0.68
C LYS A 30 6.00 4.32 -0.24
N GLN A 31 6.14 4.07 1.06
CA GLN A 31 6.91 2.92 1.57
C GLN A 31 6.31 1.59 1.08
N GLY A 32 4.99 1.43 1.12
CA GLY A 32 4.31 0.24 0.59
C GLY A 32 4.55 0.01 -0.90
N ARG A 33 4.50 1.08 -1.69
CA ARG A 33 4.86 1.03 -3.12
C ARG A 33 6.32 0.63 -3.31
N MET A 34 7.23 1.21 -2.53
CA MET A 34 8.65 0.90 -2.60
C MET A 34 8.90 -0.58 -2.28
N ILE A 35 8.20 -1.15 -1.30
CA ILE A 35 8.28 -2.59 -0.99
C ILE A 35 7.80 -3.44 -2.17
N LEU A 36 6.70 -3.10 -2.83
CA LEU A 36 6.24 -3.82 -4.03
C LEU A 36 7.28 -3.77 -5.16
N PHE A 37 7.95 -2.63 -5.35
CA PHE A 37 9.06 -2.50 -6.31
C PHE A 37 10.30 -3.30 -5.89
N ILE A 38 10.61 -3.36 -4.60
CA ILE A 38 11.70 -4.20 -4.08
C ILE A 38 11.41 -5.68 -4.36
N ILE A 39 10.17 -6.14 -4.15
CA ILE A 39 9.76 -7.52 -4.48
C ILE A 39 9.92 -7.77 -5.99
N ALA A 40 9.46 -6.84 -6.82
CA ALA A 40 9.62 -6.96 -8.28
C ALA A 40 11.11 -7.00 -8.68
N GLY A 41 11.96 -6.19 -8.05
CA GLY A 41 13.41 -6.19 -8.27
C GLY A 41 14.07 -7.50 -7.81
N PHE A 42 13.63 -8.07 -6.68
CA PHE A 42 14.11 -9.38 -6.22
C PHE A 42 13.81 -10.49 -7.25
N GLN A 43 12.67 -10.38 -7.92
CA GLN A 43 12.26 -11.31 -8.97
C GLN A 43 13.12 -11.24 -10.22
N LEU A 44 13.79 -10.12 -10.50
CA LEU A 44 14.81 -10.06 -11.55
C LEU A 44 15.97 -11.02 -11.27
N PHE A 45 16.42 -11.15 -10.01
CA PHE A 45 17.47 -12.11 -9.66
C PHE A 45 17.01 -13.56 -9.90
N GLY A 46 15.73 -13.86 -9.64
CA GLY A 46 15.14 -15.16 -9.98
C GLY A 46 15.13 -15.44 -11.49
N ILE A 47 14.86 -14.41 -12.31
CA ILE A 47 14.94 -14.51 -13.77
C ILE A 47 16.37 -14.80 -14.22
N PHE A 48 17.37 -14.06 -13.71
CA PHE A 48 18.78 -14.31 -14.03
C PHE A 48 19.23 -15.71 -13.61
N GLY A 49 18.78 -16.19 -12.45
CA GLY A 49 19.04 -17.57 -11.99
C GLY A 49 18.41 -18.61 -12.91
N GLY A 50 17.16 -18.40 -13.34
CA GLY A 50 16.48 -19.28 -14.30
C GLY A 50 17.13 -19.29 -15.68
N LEU A 51 17.65 -18.15 -16.13
CA LEU A 51 18.39 -18.01 -17.38
C LEU A 51 19.70 -18.79 -17.34
N SER A 52 20.45 -18.68 -16.24
CA SER A 52 21.69 -19.44 -16.00
C SER A 52 21.44 -20.95 -15.96
N ALA A 53 20.30 -21.37 -15.42
CA ALA A 53 19.88 -22.77 -15.37
C ALA A 53 19.22 -23.29 -16.67
N ASN A 54 19.15 -22.48 -17.74
CA ASN A 54 18.46 -22.80 -19.01
C ASN A 54 17.00 -23.30 -18.83
N SER A 55 16.31 -22.85 -17.77
CA SER A 55 14.93 -23.25 -17.50
C SER A 55 13.96 -22.15 -17.90
N ASN A 56 13.45 -22.25 -19.14
CA ASN A 56 12.47 -21.31 -19.70
C ASN A 56 11.19 -21.20 -18.86
N ILE A 57 10.82 -22.29 -18.16
CA ILE A 57 9.64 -22.34 -17.28
C ILE A 57 9.85 -21.43 -16.06
N ILE A 58 11.05 -21.48 -15.45
CA ILE A 58 11.39 -20.64 -14.30
C ILE A 58 11.42 -19.17 -14.73
N VAL A 59 12.08 -18.86 -15.85
CA VAL A 59 12.12 -17.50 -16.40
C VAL A 59 10.72 -16.94 -16.66
N GLY A 60 9.83 -17.72 -17.28
CA GLY A 60 8.45 -17.32 -17.54
C GLY A 60 7.63 -17.07 -16.28
N LEU A 61 7.79 -17.94 -15.25
CA LEU A 61 7.09 -17.79 -13.98
C LEU A 61 7.53 -16.51 -13.24
N TYR A 62 8.83 -16.31 -13.05
CA TYR A 62 9.36 -15.13 -12.37
C TYR A 62 9.08 -13.84 -13.14
N GLY A 63 9.10 -13.89 -14.48
CA GLY A 63 8.69 -12.77 -15.34
C GLY A 63 7.22 -12.39 -15.18
N THR A 64 6.33 -13.37 -15.13
CA THR A 64 4.88 -13.12 -14.93
C THR A 64 4.60 -12.51 -13.56
N ILE A 65 5.27 -13.01 -12.53
CA ILE A 65 5.19 -12.46 -11.17
C ILE A 65 5.69 -11.01 -11.15
N LEU A 66 6.83 -10.73 -11.78
CA LEU A 66 7.40 -9.38 -11.87
C LEU A 66 6.42 -8.38 -12.50
N VAL A 67 5.83 -8.72 -13.66
CA VAL A 67 4.86 -7.85 -14.34
C VAL A 67 3.64 -7.62 -13.47
N SER A 68 3.16 -8.66 -12.79
CA SER A 68 2.02 -8.56 -11.88
C SER A 68 2.31 -7.61 -10.72
N PHE A 69 3.42 -7.77 -10.01
CA PHE A 69 3.80 -6.88 -8.90
C PHE A 69 4.08 -5.44 -9.35
N CYS A 70 4.65 -5.26 -10.54
CA CYS A 70 4.86 -3.93 -11.12
C CYS A 70 3.52 -3.24 -11.45
N ALA A 71 2.58 -3.96 -12.06
CA ALA A 71 1.22 -3.47 -12.33
C ALA A 71 0.50 -3.09 -11.02
N LEU A 72 0.62 -3.92 -9.98
CA LEU A 72 0.09 -3.61 -8.66
C LEU A 72 0.75 -2.38 -8.03
N GLY A 73 2.07 -2.23 -8.16
CA GLY A 73 2.81 -1.07 -7.67
C GLY A 73 2.35 0.24 -8.31
N VAL A 74 2.04 0.23 -9.61
CA VAL A 74 1.41 1.37 -10.30
C VAL A 74 -0.01 1.61 -9.79
N LEU A 75 -0.79 0.52 -9.59
CA LEU A 75 -2.18 0.57 -9.13
C LEU A 75 -2.31 1.14 -7.70
N VAL A 76 -1.28 1.04 -6.86
CA VAL A 76 -1.23 1.69 -5.53
C VAL A 76 -1.45 3.20 -5.63
N SER A 77 -1.11 3.85 -6.75
CA SER A 77 -1.36 5.29 -6.95
C SER A 77 -2.85 5.64 -6.97
N LYS A 78 -3.68 4.75 -7.51
CA LYS A 78 -5.11 5.00 -7.72
C LYS A 78 -5.98 4.35 -6.66
N LYS A 79 -5.64 3.12 -6.25
CA LYS A 79 -6.42 2.34 -5.27
C LYS A 79 -5.47 1.65 -4.28
N PRO A 80 -4.85 2.42 -3.37
CA PRO A 80 -3.79 1.94 -2.49
C PRO A 80 -4.20 0.72 -1.65
N LYS A 81 -5.37 0.76 -1.02
CA LYS A 81 -5.88 -0.33 -0.18
C LYS A 81 -6.07 -1.63 -0.95
N LYS A 82 -6.74 -1.58 -2.11
CA LYS A 82 -7.00 -2.77 -2.94
C LYS A 82 -5.70 -3.32 -3.52
N ALA A 83 -4.81 -2.46 -4.00
CA ALA A 83 -3.54 -2.87 -4.59
C ALA A 83 -2.62 -3.53 -3.55
N VAL A 84 -2.46 -2.95 -2.35
CA VAL A 84 -1.63 -3.55 -1.29
C VAL A 84 -2.24 -4.86 -0.81
N MET A 85 -3.56 -4.94 -0.64
CA MET A 85 -4.24 -6.17 -0.20
C MET A 85 -4.07 -7.30 -1.23
N ILE A 86 -4.30 -7.04 -2.53
CA ILE A 86 -4.12 -8.05 -3.57
C ILE A 86 -2.64 -8.46 -3.62
N GLY A 87 -1.71 -7.52 -3.51
CA GLY A 87 -0.27 -7.82 -3.50
C GLY A 87 0.14 -8.72 -2.35
N LEU A 88 -0.41 -8.47 -1.16
CA LEU A 88 -0.20 -9.31 0.02
C LEU A 88 -0.75 -10.73 -0.19
N VAL A 89 -1.99 -10.86 -0.68
CA VAL A 89 -2.62 -12.16 -0.93
C VAL A 89 -1.85 -12.95 -1.98
N VAL A 90 -1.52 -12.32 -3.11
CA VAL A 90 -0.74 -12.95 -4.19
C VAL A 90 0.63 -13.39 -3.67
N TYR A 91 1.29 -12.56 -2.87
CA TYR A 91 2.58 -12.91 -2.27
C TYR A 91 2.49 -14.14 -1.37
N ILE A 92 1.50 -14.19 -0.47
CA ILE A 92 1.31 -15.33 0.43
C ILE A 92 0.99 -16.60 -0.36
N VAL A 93 0.12 -16.53 -1.37
CA VAL A 93 -0.22 -17.68 -2.21
C VAL A 93 1.00 -18.22 -2.95
N LEU A 94 1.81 -17.33 -3.53
CA LEU A 94 3.07 -17.71 -4.18
C LEU A 94 4.06 -18.34 -3.19
N ASP A 95 4.12 -17.81 -1.98
CA ASP A 95 5.00 -18.33 -0.94
C ASP A 95 4.61 -19.76 -0.53
N VAL A 96 3.32 -19.99 -0.30
CA VAL A 96 2.76 -21.31 0.03
C VAL A 96 2.94 -22.30 -1.13
N LEU A 97 2.71 -21.87 -2.38
CA LEU A 97 2.98 -22.70 -3.55
C LEU A 97 4.45 -23.09 -3.65
N GLY A 98 5.37 -22.15 -3.38
CA GLY A 98 6.80 -22.45 -3.34
C GLY A 98 7.15 -23.51 -2.30
N LEU A 99 6.54 -23.44 -1.11
CA LEU A 99 6.72 -24.45 -0.07
C LEU A 99 6.19 -25.83 -0.49
N LEU A 100 5.04 -25.89 -1.16
CA LEU A 100 4.46 -27.14 -1.67
C LEU A 100 5.31 -27.78 -2.77
N LEU A 101 6.01 -26.97 -3.58
CA LEU A 101 6.91 -27.43 -4.63
C LEU A 101 8.31 -27.81 -4.11
N GLY A 102 8.52 -27.86 -2.79
CA GLY A 102 9.77 -28.29 -2.19
C GLY A 102 10.86 -27.22 -2.17
N ALA A 103 10.50 -25.93 -2.26
CA ALA A 103 11.49 -24.86 -2.11
C ALA A 103 12.18 -24.96 -0.73
N SER A 104 13.50 -25.09 -0.76
CA SER A 104 14.30 -25.24 0.45
C SER A 104 14.16 -24.02 1.36
N PHE A 105 13.85 -24.27 2.63
CA PHE A 105 13.74 -23.23 3.65
C PHE A 105 15.13 -22.64 3.94
N SER A 106 15.49 -21.57 3.23
CA SER A 106 16.67 -20.78 3.59
C SER A 106 16.29 -19.79 4.68
N ILE A 107 17.04 -19.78 5.79
CA ILE A 107 16.84 -18.85 6.93
C ILE A 107 16.88 -17.39 6.45
N PHE A 108 17.79 -17.06 5.53
CA PHE A 108 17.87 -15.74 4.91
C PHE A 108 16.61 -15.40 4.10
N GLY A 109 16.07 -16.38 3.37
CA GLY A 109 14.82 -16.22 2.63
C GLY A 109 13.62 -15.99 3.55
N ALA A 110 13.57 -16.69 4.69
CA ALA A 110 12.51 -16.52 5.69
C ALA A 110 12.53 -15.11 6.31
N ILE A 111 13.71 -14.60 6.68
CA ILE A 111 13.84 -13.24 7.25
C ILE A 111 13.36 -12.18 6.26
N ILE A 112 13.75 -12.29 4.98
CA ILE A 112 13.32 -11.38 3.92
C ILE A 112 11.80 -11.44 3.72
N LYS A 113 11.21 -12.64 3.71
CA LYS A 113 9.75 -12.82 3.61
C LYS A 113 9.01 -12.14 4.76
N VAL A 114 9.48 -12.31 5.99
CA VAL A 114 8.88 -11.66 7.17
C VAL A 114 9.01 -10.14 7.10
N ALA A 115 10.16 -9.62 6.64
CA ALA A 115 10.35 -8.19 6.43
C ALA A 115 9.39 -7.63 5.36
N ILE A 116 9.21 -8.35 4.26
CA ILE A 116 8.27 -7.99 3.18
C ILE A 116 6.82 -7.99 3.69
N ILE A 117 6.39 -9.05 4.37
CA ILE A 117 5.02 -9.20 4.88
C ILE A 117 4.73 -8.12 5.92
N SER A 118 5.62 -7.90 6.88
CA SER A 118 5.44 -6.85 7.89
C SER A 118 5.38 -5.45 7.27
N GLY A 119 6.18 -5.20 6.23
CA GLY A 119 6.13 -3.96 5.45
C GLY A 119 4.81 -3.77 4.70
N LEU A 120 4.31 -4.82 4.04
CA LEU A 120 3.02 -4.80 3.34
C LEU A 120 1.84 -4.61 4.31
N ILE A 121 1.88 -5.24 5.49
CA ILE A 121 0.85 -5.05 6.53
C ILE A 121 0.83 -3.59 7.00
N LYS A 122 2.00 -2.99 7.27
CA LYS A 122 2.10 -1.57 7.64
C LYS A 122 1.56 -0.66 6.54
N ALA A 123 1.89 -0.96 5.28
CA ALA A 123 1.36 -0.24 4.14
C ALA A 123 -0.17 -0.38 4.00
N TYR A 124 -0.72 -1.57 4.29
CA TYR A 124 -2.16 -1.81 4.26
C TYR A 124 -2.91 -1.02 5.33
N ILE A 125 -2.40 -1.02 6.57
CA ILE A 125 -2.98 -0.23 7.67
C ILE A 125 -2.95 1.26 7.30
N ALA A 126 -1.84 1.76 6.80
CA ALA A 126 -1.73 3.14 6.35
C ALA A 126 -2.67 3.48 5.18
N ALA A 127 -2.87 2.54 4.25
CA ALA A 127 -3.82 2.72 3.16
C ALA A 127 -5.26 2.83 3.65
N LYS A 128 -5.62 2.04 4.67
CA LYS A 128 -6.93 2.07 5.31
C LYS A 128 -7.12 3.37 6.08
N ASP A 129 -6.13 3.80 6.85
CA ASP A 129 -6.19 5.05 7.60
C ASP A 129 -6.32 6.26 6.67
N ALA A 130 -5.59 6.27 5.55
CA ALA A 130 -5.68 7.32 4.53
C ALA A 130 -7.11 7.48 3.99
N GLU A 131 -7.79 6.37 3.68
CA GLU A 131 -9.15 6.36 3.15
C GLU A 131 -10.16 6.92 4.17
N VAL A 132 -10.00 6.56 5.45
CA VAL A 132 -10.86 7.06 6.53
C VAL A 132 -10.62 8.56 6.78
N ILE A 133 -9.37 9.01 6.77
CA ILE A 133 -9.04 10.43 6.94
C ILE A 133 -9.57 11.26 5.76
N GLN A 134 -9.48 10.73 4.54
CA GLN A 134 -9.97 11.40 3.35
C GLN A 134 -11.51 11.54 3.37
N GLN A 135 -12.24 10.51 3.80
CA GLN A 135 -13.68 10.62 4.05
C GLN A 135 -14.02 11.70 5.09
N LYS A 136 -13.25 11.77 6.20
CA LYS A 136 -13.47 12.80 7.23
C LYS A 136 -13.24 14.22 6.70
N LEU A 137 -12.28 14.41 5.79
CA LEU A 137 -12.02 15.71 5.16
C LEU A 137 -13.17 16.11 4.24
N ASP A 138 -13.66 15.18 3.41
CA ASP A 138 -14.81 15.42 2.52
C ASP A 138 -16.08 15.77 3.32
N ASP A 139 -16.32 15.11 4.47
CA ASP A 139 -17.44 15.42 5.38
C ASP A 139 -17.32 16.80 6.04
N ILE A 140 -16.10 17.27 6.36
CA ILE A 140 -15.87 18.61 6.89
C ILE A 140 -16.13 19.67 5.81
N GLU A 141 -15.71 19.40 4.57
CA GLU A 141 -15.90 20.32 3.44
C GLU A 141 -17.39 20.45 3.08
N THR A 142 -18.12 19.34 3.06
CA THR A 142 -19.58 19.32 2.82
C THR A 142 -20.32 20.16 3.87
N ARG A 143 -20.01 19.98 5.16
CA ARG A 143 -20.60 20.80 6.25
C ARG A 143 -20.22 22.27 6.17
N LYS A 144 -19.04 22.62 5.67
CA LYS A 144 -18.66 24.02 5.40
C LYS A 144 -19.51 24.62 4.26
N GLN A 145 -19.82 23.83 3.23
CA GLN A 145 -20.68 24.27 2.12
C GLN A 145 -22.14 24.46 2.56
N GLU A 146 -22.71 23.53 3.33
CA GLU A 146 -24.07 23.66 3.88
C GLU A 146 -24.24 24.95 4.69
N ARG A 147 -23.29 25.24 5.60
CA ARG A 147 -23.31 26.47 6.40
C ARG A 147 -23.15 27.74 5.57
N LYS A 148 -22.43 27.69 4.45
CA LYS A 148 -22.36 28.84 3.54
C LYS A 148 -23.69 29.09 2.83
N ASN A 149 -24.40 28.02 2.47
CA ASN A 149 -25.70 28.11 1.79
C ASN A 149 -26.82 28.54 2.76
N GLU A 150 -26.75 28.17 4.04
CA GLU A 150 -27.73 28.61 5.07
C GLU A 150 -27.59 30.10 5.44
N ASN A 151 -26.41 30.69 5.20
CA ASN A 151 -26.12 32.09 5.51
C ASN A 151 -26.13 33.01 4.27
N ALA A 152 -26.49 32.49 3.10
CA ALA A 152 -26.63 33.22 1.83
C ALA A 152 -28.10 33.51 1.53
#